data_AF-A0A0B5NIF1-F1
#
_entry.id   AF-A0A0B5NIF1-F1
#
_cell.length_a   1.000
_cell.length_b   1.000
_cell.length_c   1.000
_cell.angle_alpha   90.00
_cell.angle_beta   90.00
_cell.angle_gamma   90.00
#
_symmetry.space_group_name_H-M   'P 1'
#
loop_
_entity.id
_entity.type
_entity.pdbx_description
1 polymer ?
#
loop_
_entity_poly.entity_id
_entity_poly.type
_entity_poly.pdbx_seq_one_letter_code
_entity_poly.pdbx_strand_id
1 'polypeptide(L)'
;MQGVVEFVMINPKKQEEGFNFETYTNEIFYRVLDQIKTLYGIKNFNFYSNKTYSRECSLFIDVHEYRIIFTYIPSDVSPQLKVDIAADFFLLQEPHLHVLKIELKDALSDGWEHCLWLEDKQAVAYSEVLYREVHSVENALRKLINTILFYKLGGNWWEEYMSSKLKNTYGLRNDPYAKRARSFRNVHTNLMSIDTKDLLEILTFKTYKVKKENVLDHSISGDELSKKYHFIMNEVCNGNKLDSYTKDLTNILMNTLETDLDFWKDFFEPWFSCDLDTFKGKWNAFSHDRNHVAHNKLIDNKLYNKYKNVMSDLLKIIREAEEKFNNHFNSETEKYLIELERRKIQREAELYERQKMSEESGGEFLQEEEIISLLTEKIIATFHEIEEKVYYRSDIKITSIKPNIHETDRVFEITHCYLNKKIYVTAESQIDGSQSGVSELQLTLYCDDNIEDTFDISFTNGSVFFDEDQGAYVPISEKNLDISELSNLERDIDTLIENYMPEIEVYDLAGFRCEECEEFAINIGDNNGLYIGACLNCGHINDVGECTRCGIAMGSSEDERCISCEAELLN
;
A
#
# COMPACT_ATOMS: atom_id res chain seq x y z
N MET A 1 -26.95 -37.94 29.27
CA MET A 1 -26.25 -38.85 28.35
C MET A 1 -26.92 -38.92 26.98
N GLN A 2 -26.14 -38.65 25.94
CA GLN A 2 -26.55 -38.77 24.52
C GLN A 2 -25.64 -39.78 23.83
N GLY A 3 -26.06 -40.38 22.71
CA GLY A 3 -25.17 -41.20 21.87
C GLY A 3 -23.99 -40.35 21.38
N VAL A 4 -22.77 -40.79 21.66
CA VAL A 4 -21.52 -40.09 21.30
C VAL A 4 -20.68 -40.87 20.31
N VAL A 5 -20.78 -42.20 20.31
CA VAL A 5 -20.07 -43.07 19.39
C VAL A 5 -21.01 -44.17 18.93
N GLU A 6 -21.04 -44.41 17.62
CA GLU A 6 -21.83 -45.47 16.98
C GLU A 6 -20.97 -46.16 15.93
N PHE A 7 -20.86 -47.49 16.04
CA PHE A 7 -20.21 -48.31 15.02
C PHE A 7 -20.93 -49.66 14.85
N VAL A 8 -20.76 -50.24 13.67
CA VAL A 8 -21.39 -51.51 13.27
C VAL A 8 -20.31 -52.50 12.84
N MET A 9 -20.36 -53.67 13.44
CA MET A 9 -19.61 -54.83 12.99
C MET A 9 -20.45 -55.61 11.98
N ILE A 10 -19.86 -55.95 10.84
CA ILE A 10 -20.53 -56.58 9.71
C ILE A 10 -19.84 -57.90 9.39
N ASN A 11 -20.66 -58.94 9.17
CA ASN A 11 -20.28 -60.31 8.84
C ASN A 11 -19.41 -61.00 9.92
N PRO A 12 -19.95 -62.00 10.64
CA PRO A 12 -19.16 -62.76 11.59
C PRO A 12 -18.16 -63.69 10.86
N LYS A 13 -16.90 -63.70 11.29
CA LYS A 13 -15.81 -64.52 10.70
C LYS A 13 -15.99 -66.02 10.88
N LYS A 14 -16.76 -66.43 11.89
CA LYS A 14 -17.16 -67.81 12.14
C LYS A 14 -18.67 -67.84 12.24
N GLN A 15 -19.33 -68.51 11.30
CA GLN A 15 -20.73 -68.89 11.43
C GLN A 15 -20.78 -70.14 12.34
N GLU A 16 -20.78 -69.94 13.65
CA GLU A 16 -21.03 -71.05 14.57
C GLU A 16 -22.53 -71.33 14.63
N GLU A 17 -22.92 -72.59 14.40
CA GLU A 17 -24.27 -73.07 14.70
C GLU A 17 -24.54 -72.85 16.20
N GLY A 18 -25.38 -71.89 16.53
CA GLY A 18 -25.73 -71.56 17.93
C GLY A 18 -25.11 -70.29 18.51
N PHE A 19 -24.91 -69.23 17.70
CA PHE A 19 -24.50 -67.91 18.21
C PHE A 19 -25.38 -67.45 19.38
N ASN A 20 -24.82 -67.50 20.60
CA ASN A 20 -25.48 -67.00 21.79
C ASN A 20 -25.06 -65.55 22.02
N PHE A 21 -25.96 -64.63 21.68
CA PHE A 21 -25.73 -63.19 21.80
C PHE A 21 -25.37 -62.77 23.24
N GLU A 22 -25.97 -63.39 24.26
CA GLU A 22 -25.71 -63.08 25.66
C GLU A 22 -24.31 -63.53 26.10
N THR A 23 -23.95 -64.78 25.84
CA THR A 23 -22.60 -65.30 26.16
C THR A 23 -21.53 -64.49 25.44
N TYR A 24 -21.72 -64.24 24.14
CA TYR A 24 -20.76 -63.51 23.32
C TYR A 24 -20.53 -62.08 23.84
N THR A 25 -21.59 -61.32 24.09
CA THR A 25 -21.45 -59.96 24.61
C THR A 25 -20.89 -59.92 26.02
N ASN A 26 -21.17 -60.91 26.88
CA ASN A 26 -20.51 -61.02 28.19
C ASN A 26 -19.00 -61.23 28.04
N GLU A 27 -18.56 -62.18 27.22
CA GLU A 27 -17.13 -62.48 27.02
C GLU A 27 -16.35 -61.28 26.49
N ILE A 28 -16.89 -60.60 25.46
CA ILE A 28 -16.31 -59.38 24.91
C ILE A 28 -16.23 -58.30 25.98
N PHE A 29 -17.33 -58.08 26.71
CA PHE A 29 -17.37 -57.03 27.72
C PHE A 29 -16.39 -57.29 28.87
N TYR A 30 -16.28 -58.53 29.34
CA TYR A 30 -15.30 -58.90 30.38
C TYR A 30 -13.85 -58.73 29.91
N ARG A 31 -13.55 -59.06 28.66
CA ARG A 31 -12.22 -58.83 28.06
C ARG A 31 -11.86 -57.34 28.07
N VAL A 32 -12.79 -56.50 27.63
CA VAL A 32 -12.62 -55.04 27.60
C VAL A 32 -12.48 -54.48 29.02
N LEU A 33 -13.28 -54.95 29.98
CA LEU A 33 -13.17 -54.54 31.38
C LEU A 33 -11.80 -54.89 31.98
N ASP A 34 -11.23 -56.05 31.66
CA ASP A 34 -9.91 -56.46 32.17
C ASP A 34 -8.80 -55.53 31.66
N GLN A 35 -8.84 -55.20 30.37
CA GLN A 35 -7.92 -54.24 29.76
C GLN A 35 -8.07 -52.83 30.34
N ILE A 36 -9.32 -52.34 30.47
CA ILE A 36 -9.58 -51.00 31.02
C ILE A 36 -9.27 -50.94 32.52
N LYS A 37 -9.52 -51.98 33.32
CA LYS A 37 -9.15 -52.03 34.76
C LYS A 37 -7.65 -51.90 34.99
N THR A 38 -6.86 -52.44 34.07
CA THR A 38 -5.40 -52.37 34.14
C THR A 38 -4.90 -50.94 33.87
N LEU A 39 -5.65 -50.17 33.07
CA LEU A 39 -5.31 -48.81 32.67
C LEU A 39 -5.95 -47.72 33.55
N TYR A 40 -7.16 -47.95 34.08
CA TYR A 40 -8.00 -46.99 34.78
C TYR A 40 -8.84 -47.65 35.89
N GLY A 41 -9.26 -46.87 36.89
CA GLY A 41 -10.13 -47.36 37.95
C GLY A 41 -11.55 -47.60 37.45
N ILE A 42 -12.04 -48.85 37.52
CA ILE A 42 -13.45 -49.17 37.20
C ILE A 42 -14.25 -49.35 38.49
N LYS A 43 -15.40 -48.67 38.56
CA LYS A 43 -16.43 -48.89 39.59
C LYS A 43 -17.73 -49.33 38.92
N ASN A 44 -18.50 -50.19 39.59
CA ASN A 44 -19.88 -50.56 39.25
C ASN A 44 -20.14 -50.89 37.76
N PHE A 45 -20.13 -52.18 37.44
CA PHE A 45 -20.58 -52.70 36.14
C PHE A 45 -21.81 -53.58 36.38
N ASN A 46 -22.89 -53.33 35.64
CA ASN A 46 -24.06 -54.23 35.56
C ASN A 46 -24.76 -54.09 34.20
N PHE A 47 -25.09 -55.22 33.56
CA PHE A 47 -26.10 -55.26 32.51
C PHE A 47 -27.48 -55.16 33.17
N TYR A 48 -28.30 -54.19 32.78
CA TYR A 48 -29.63 -53.97 33.37
C TYR A 48 -30.78 -54.15 32.37
N SER A 49 -30.48 -54.30 31.07
CA SER A 49 -31.46 -54.71 30.07
C SER A 49 -30.88 -55.81 29.19
N ASN A 50 -31.52 -56.98 29.18
CA ASN A 50 -31.17 -58.13 28.34
C ASN A 50 -32.39 -58.54 27.53
N LYS A 51 -32.57 -57.97 26.34
CA LYS A 51 -33.58 -58.38 25.36
C LYS A 51 -32.95 -59.35 24.37
N THR A 52 -33.78 -60.10 23.65
CA THR A 52 -33.35 -61.11 22.65
C THR A 52 -32.34 -60.57 21.63
N TYR A 53 -32.47 -59.31 21.22
CA TYR A 53 -31.63 -58.68 20.19
C TYR A 53 -30.92 -57.41 20.67
N SER A 54 -31.08 -57.02 21.93
CA SER A 54 -30.45 -55.79 22.45
C SER A 54 -30.07 -55.95 23.91
N ARG A 55 -28.86 -55.51 24.26
CA ARG A 55 -28.33 -55.54 25.63
C ARG A 55 -27.73 -54.20 26.00
N GLU A 56 -27.98 -53.77 27.23
CA GLU A 56 -27.54 -52.47 27.73
C GLU A 56 -26.81 -52.60 29.05
N CYS A 57 -25.68 -51.92 29.17
CA CYS A 57 -24.88 -51.83 30.39
C CYS A 57 -24.44 -50.40 30.68
N SER A 58 -24.27 -50.09 31.96
CA SER A 58 -23.61 -48.87 32.42
C SER A 58 -22.26 -49.24 33.03
N LEU A 59 -21.25 -48.40 32.77
CA LEU A 59 -19.88 -48.54 33.22
C LEU A 59 -19.42 -47.20 33.80
N PHE A 60 -18.85 -47.20 35.00
CA PHE A 60 -18.15 -46.02 35.54
C PHE A 60 -16.65 -46.18 35.38
N ILE A 61 -16.02 -45.26 34.62
CA ILE A 61 -14.57 -45.12 34.55
C ILE A 61 -14.22 -43.86 35.35
N ASP A 62 -13.49 -44.06 36.45
CA ASP A 62 -13.23 -43.08 37.51
C ASP A 62 -14.52 -42.48 38.13
N VAL A 63 -14.94 -41.31 37.63
CA VAL A 63 -16.15 -40.57 38.08
C VAL A 63 -17.18 -40.41 36.96
N HIS A 64 -16.90 -40.94 35.78
CA HIS A 64 -17.69 -40.72 34.57
C HIS A 64 -18.50 -41.96 34.20
N GLU A 65 -19.81 -41.77 34.01
CA GLU A 65 -20.70 -42.84 33.53
C GLU A 65 -20.64 -42.94 32.00
N TYR A 66 -20.60 -44.17 31.50
CA TYR A 66 -20.76 -44.52 30.10
C TYR A 66 -21.84 -45.59 29.98
N ARG A 67 -22.81 -45.38 29.09
CA ARG A 67 -23.85 -46.35 28.78
C ARG A 67 -23.56 -46.97 27.43
N ILE A 68 -23.51 -48.29 27.36
CA ILE A 68 -23.19 -49.03 26.13
C ILE A 68 -24.38 -49.90 25.79
N ILE A 69 -24.80 -49.85 24.53
CA ILE A 69 -25.93 -50.58 23.99
C ILE A 69 -25.43 -51.44 22.82
N PHE A 70 -25.62 -52.75 22.94
CA PHE A 70 -25.35 -53.71 21.89
C PHE A 70 -26.68 -54.07 21.23
N THR A 71 -26.76 -54.00 19.91
CA THR A 71 -27.96 -54.40 19.15
C THR A 71 -27.54 -55.37 18.06
N TYR A 72 -27.99 -56.62 18.17
CA TYR A 72 -27.74 -57.65 17.17
C TYR A 72 -28.88 -57.70 16.17
N ILE A 73 -28.54 -57.52 14.89
CA ILE A 73 -29.49 -57.56 13.77
C ILE A 73 -29.22 -58.87 13.02
N PRO A 74 -30.02 -59.93 13.26
CA PRO A 74 -29.93 -61.14 12.46
C PRO A 74 -30.40 -60.83 11.03
N SER A 75 -29.62 -61.26 10.04
CA SER A 75 -29.94 -61.11 8.63
C SER A 75 -29.40 -62.33 7.90
N ASP A 76 -30.19 -62.87 6.96
CA ASP A 76 -29.82 -64.06 6.17
C ASP A 76 -28.68 -63.77 5.19
N VAL A 77 -28.39 -62.49 4.92
CA VAL A 77 -27.37 -62.05 3.96
C VAL A 77 -26.12 -61.52 4.67
N SER A 78 -26.29 -60.70 5.69
CA SER A 78 -25.18 -60.09 6.44
C SER A 78 -25.60 -59.76 7.87
N PRO A 79 -25.37 -60.67 8.83
CA PRO A 79 -25.59 -60.38 10.24
C PRO A 79 -24.77 -59.15 10.65
N GLN A 80 -25.33 -58.35 11.57
CA GLN A 80 -24.71 -57.11 12.04
C GLN A 80 -24.80 -57.00 13.56
N LEU A 81 -23.75 -56.44 14.16
CA LEU A 81 -23.76 -56.05 15.56
C LEU A 81 -23.47 -54.56 15.65
N LYS A 82 -24.51 -53.80 16.01
CA LYS A 82 -24.42 -52.37 16.26
C LYS A 82 -24.05 -52.12 17.73
N VAL A 83 -23.14 -51.18 17.95
CA VAL A 83 -22.72 -50.74 19.28
C VAL A 83 -22.90 -49.23 19.39
N ASP A 84 -23.73 -48.80 20.34
CA ASP A 84 -23.90 -47.39 20.70
C ASP A 84 -23.26 -47.13 22.06
N ILE A 85 -22.41 -46.11 22.14
CA ILE A 85 -21.87 -45.60 23.41
C ILE A 85 -22.49 -44.24 23.65
N ALA A 86 -23.17 -44.09 24.79
CA ALA A 86 -23.73 -42.84 25.28
C ALA A 86 -22.92 -42.33 26.47
N ALA A 87 -22.66 -41.04 26.46
CA ALA A 87 -21.92 -40.31 27.49
C ALA A 87 -22.47 -38.88 27.62
N ASP A 88 -22.01 -38.13 28.61
CA ASP A 88 -22.28 -36.70 28.68
C ASP A 88 -21.35 -35.92 27.74
N PHE A 89 -21.85 -34.82 27.16
CA PHE A 89 -21.16 -34.06 26.11
C PHE A 89 -19.80 -33.52 26.54
N PHE A 90 -19.63 -33.16 27.83
CA PHE A 90 -18.37 -32.66 28.36
C PHE A 90 -17.24 -33.72 28.34
N LEU A 91 -17.58 -35.00 28.21
CA LEU A 91 -16.63 -36.12 28.19
C LEU A 91 -16.02 -36.38 26.81
N LEU A 92 -16.42 -35.63 25.77
CA LEU A 92 -15.93 -35.84 24.42
C LEU A 92 -14.41 -35.65 24.29
N GLN A 93 -13.79 -34.83 25.14
CA GLN A 93 -12.33 -34.65 25.14
C GLN A 93 -11.59 -35.57 26.11
N GLU A 94 -12.32 -36.33 26.93
CA GLU A 94 -11.71 -37.21 27.93
C GLU A 94 -11.03 -38.42 27.25
N PRO A 95 -9.78 -38.76 27.64
CA PRO A 95 -9.07 -39.91 27.09
C PRO A 95 -9.80 -41.24 27.30
N HIS A 96 -10.60 -41.36 28.36
CA HIS A 96 -11.27 -42.61 28.72
C HIS A 96 -12.29 -43.06 27.67
N LEU A 97 -13.02 -42.12 27.05
CA LEU A 97 -13.95 -42.45 25.97
C LEU A 97 -13.21 -43.02 24.75
N HIS A 98 -12.01 -42.51 24.45
CA HIS A 98 -11.19 -43.01 23.36
C HIS A 98 -10.70 -44.44 23.63
N VAL A 99 -10.21 -44.71 24.83
CA VAL A 99 -9.77 -46.05 25.22
C VAL A 99 -10.94 -47.02 25.17
N LEU A 100 -12.07 -46.66 25.78
CA LEU A 100 -13.27 -47.50 25.80
C LEU A 100 -13.74 -47.91 24.39
N LYS A 101 -13.87 -46.94 23.47
CA LYS A 101 -14.37 -47.23 22.12
C LYS A 101 -13.39 -48.07 21.30
N ILE A 102 -12.09 -47.87 21.46
CA ILE A 102 -11.07 -48.63 20.74
C ILE A 102 -10.97 -50.06 21.28
N GLU A 103 -10.92 -50.26 22.60
CA GLU A 103 -10.89 -51.61 23.19
C GLU A 103 -12.16 -52.40 22.85
N LEU A 104 -13.34 -51.77 22.88
CA LEU A 104 -14.58 -52.42 22.41
C LEU A 104 -14.49 -52.82 20.94
N LYS A 105 -14.03 -51.91 20.07
CA LYS A 105 -13.88 -52.17 18.64
C LYS A 105 -12.86 -53.28 18.38
N ASP A 106 -11.73 -53.30 19.08
CA ASP A 106 -10.67 -54.28 18.89
C ASP A 106 -11.06 -55.65 19.42
N ALA A 107 -11.69 -55.73 20.59
CA ALA A 107 -12.23 -56.98 21.13
C ALA A 107 -13.26 -57.62 20.18
N LEU A 108 -14.11 -56.80 19.55
CA LEU A 108 -15.08 -57.26 18.55
C LEU A 108 -14.43 -57.61 17.21
N SER A 109 -13.35 -56.95 16.80
CA SER A 109 -12.70 -57.17 15.50
C SER A 109 -12.20 -58.60 15.29
N ASP A 110 -11.93 -59.36 16.35
CA ASP A 110 -11.58 -60.78 16.28
C ASP A 110 -12.70 -61.63 15.67
N GLY A 111 -13.96 -61.30 15.98
CA GLY A 111 -15.13 -62.07 15.60
C GLY A 111 -15.80 -61.64 14.29
N TRP A 112 -15.42 -60.50 13.73
CA TRP A 112 -16.13 -59.85 12.63
C TRP A 112 -15.18 -59.41 11.50
N GLU A 113 -15.66 -59.41 10.25
CA GLU A 113 -14.86 -59.09 9.07
C GLU A 113 -14.63 -57.59 8.89
N HIS A 114 -15.68 -56.79 9.09
CA HIS A 114 -15.65 -55.36 8.84
C HIS A 114 -16.18 -54.56 10.03
N CYS A 115 -15.59 -53.40 10.28
CA CYS A 115 -16.03 -52.42 11.27
C CYS A 115 -16.31 -51.09 10.55
N LEU A 116 -17.56 -50.65 10.58
CA LEU A 116 -18.02 -49.38 10.02
C LEU A 116 -18.32 -48.40 11.14
N TRP A 117 -17.60 -47.28 11.20
CA TRP A 117 -17.93 -46.17 12.09
C TRP A 117 -19.06 -45.35 11.46
N LEU A 118 -20.18 -45.22 12.17
CA LEU A 118 -21.34 -44.44 11.74
C LEU A 118 -21.28 -43.01 12.30
N GLU A 119 -20.96 -42.89 13.59
CA GLU A 119 -20.81 -41.59 14.26
C GLU A 119 -19.68 -41.65 15.29
N ASP A 120 -18.83 -40.63 15.33
CA ASP A 120 -17.82 -40.44 16.39
C ASP A 120 -17.74 -38.97 16.76
N LYS A 121 -18.59 -38.55 17.71
CA LYS A 121 -18.65 -37.17 18.20
C LYS A 121 -17.36 -36.73 18.88
N GLN A 122 -16.57 -37.67 19.40
CA GLN A 122 -15.25 -37.36 19.97
C GLN A 122 -14.25 -36.99 18.87
N ALA A 123 -14.21 -37.74 17.76
CA ALA A 123 -13.37 -37.39 16.62
C ALA A 123 -13.78 -36.05 15.99
N VAL A 124 -15.09 -35.74 15.96
CA VAL A 124 -15.60 -34.42 15.54
C VAL A 124 -15.12 -33.34 16.50
N ALA A 125 -15.24 -33.53 17.83
CA ALA A 125 -14.77 -32.58 18.82
C ALA A 125 -13.25 -32.32 18.72
N TYR A 126 -12.43 -33.36 18.47
CA TYR A 126 -11.00 -33.18 18.17
C TYR A 126 -10.78 -32.34 16.91
N SER A 127 -11.54 -32.61 15.85
CA SER A 127 -11.45 -31.86 14.58
C SER A 127 -11.79 -30.38 14.77
N GLU A 128 -12.83 -30.06 15.54
CA GLU A 128 -13.23 -28.67 15.84
C GLU A 128 -12.14 -27.91 16.59
N VAL A 129 -11.51 -28.53 17.60
CA VAL A 129 -10.39 -27.93 18.34
C VAL A 129 -9.24 -27.66 17.38
N LEU A 130 -8.82 -28.68 16.63
CA LEU A 130 -7.70 -28.57 15.70
C LEU A 130 -7.96 -27.57 14.58
N TYR A 131 -9.20 -27.44 14.12
CA TYR A 131 -9.58 -26.45 13.12
C TYR A 131 -9.34 -25.02 13.61
N ARG A 132 -9.66 -24.73 14.88
CA ARG A 132 -9.35 -23.41 15.49
C ARG A 132 -7.85 -23.17 15.59
N GLU A 133 -7.07 -24.19 15.93
CA GLU A 133 -5.61 -24.08 16.01
C GLU A 133 -4.99 -23.83 14.64
N VAL A 134 -5.46 -24.52 13.59
CA VAL A 134 -5.08 -24.27 12.19
C VAL A 134 -5.28 -22.82 11.81
N HIS A 135 -6.48 -22.29 12.04
CA HIS A 135 -6.79 -20.88 11.74
C HIS A 135 -5.89 -19.92 12.51
N SER A 136 -5.60 -20.22 13.77
CA SER A 136 -4.74 -19.40 14.63
C SER A 136 -3.32 -19.32 14.08
N VAL A 137 -2.75 -20.45 13.68
CA VAL A 137 -1.41 -20.54 13.08
C VAL A 137 -1.35 -19.80 11.73
N GLU A 138 -2.30 -20.05 10.83
CA GLU A 138 -2.31 -19.41 9.51
C GLU A 138 -2.46 -17.88 9.61
N ASN A 139 -3.39 -17.42 10.44
CA ASN A 139 -3.63 -15.99 10.62
C ASN A 139 -2.48 -15.28 11.32
N ALA A 140 -1.82 -15.94 12.29
CA ALA A 140 -0.62 -15.40 12.91
C ALA A 140 0.48 -15.17 11.87
N LEU A 141 0.73 -16.13 10.97
CA LEU A 141 1.74 -15.96 9.94
C LEU A 141 1.35 -14.87 8.92
N ARG A 142 0.09 -14.85 8.47
CA ARG A 142 -0.43 -13.79 7.57
C ARG A 142 -0.24 -12.40 8.17
N LYS A 143 -0.54 -12.25 9.47
CA LYS A 143 -0.35 -10.99 10.19
C LYS A 143 1.11 -10.60 10.21
N LEU A 144 2.00 -11.52 10.62
CA LEU A 144 3.44 -11.26 10.71
C LEU A 144 4.03 -10.85 9.36
N ILE A 145 3.72 -11.58 8.28
CA ILE A 145 4.15 -11.26 6.91
C ILE A 145 3.70 -9.86 6.52
N ASN A 146 2.41 -9.54 6.71
CA ASN A 146 1.88 -8.22 6.38
C ASN A 146 2.59 -7.12 7.16
N THR A 147 2.71 -7.28 8.48
CA THR A 147 3.31 -6.25 9.34
C THR A 147 4.76 -5.96 8.95
N ILE A 148 5.58 -7.00 8.75
CA ILE A 148 6.99 -6.85 8.42
C ILE A 148 7.15 -6.23 7.02
N LEU A 149 6.47 -6.79 6.01
CA LEU A 149 6.65 -6.33 4.62
C LEU A 149 6.04 -4.95 4.40
N PHE A 150 4.92 -4.62 5.05
CA PHE A 150 4.35 -3.27 5.00
C PHE A 150 5.32 -2.23 5.57
N TYR A 151 6.00 -2.55 6.68
CA TYR A 151 6.98 -1.65 7.27
C TYR A 151 8.26 -1.53 6.44
N LYS A 152 8.75 -2.62 5.85
CA LYS A 152 10.03 -2.65 5.12
C LYS A 152 9.93 -2.23 3.65
N LEU A 153 8.81 -2.55 2.98
CA LEU A 153 8.61 -2.36 1.54
C LEU A 153 7.44 -1.41 1.22
N GLY A 154 6.72 -0.89 2.22
CA GLY A 154 5.61 0.03 2.04
C GLY A 154 4.28 -0.64 1.67
N GLY A 155 3.22 0.15 1.49
CA GLY A 155 1.84 -0.36 1.33
C GLY A 155 1.57 -1.12 0.03
N ASN A 156 2.35 -0.86 -1.03
CA ASN A 156 2.17 -1.46 -2.35
C ASN A 156 3.04 -2.69 -2.58
N TRP A 157 3.70 -3.23 -1.54
CA TRP A 157 4.66 -4.33 -1.67
C TRP A 157 4.10 -5.54 -2.40
N TRP A 158 2.80 -5.82 -2.25
CA TRP A 158 2.12 -6.91 -2.94
C TRP A 158 2.15 -6.70 -4.47
N GLU A 159 1.84 -5.48 -4.92
CA GLU A 159 1.77 -5.13 -6.35
C GLU A 159 3.15 -4.93 -6.97
N GLU A 160 4.15 -4.56 -6.19
CA GLU A 160 5.50 -4.30 -6.69
C GLU A 160 6.36 -5.57 -6.73
N TYR A 161 6.30 -6.41 -5.69
CA TYR A 161 7.26 -7.50 -5.53
C TYR A 161 6.71 -8.90 -5.84
N MET A 162 5.42 -9.17 -5.59
CA MET A 162 4.92 -10.55 -5.69
C MET A 162 4.89 -11.08 -7.12
N SER A 163 5.06 -12.40 -7.26
CA SER A 163 5.04 -13.08 -8.55
C SER A 163 3.70 -12.90 -9.26
N SER A 164 3.73 -12.82 -10.59
CA SER A 164 2.51 -12.74 -11.42
C SER A 164 1.58 -13.94 -11.18
N LYS A 165 2.14 -15.11 -10.86
CA LYS A 165 1.39 -16.31 -10.48
C LYS A 165 0.53 -16.07 -9.23
N LEU A 166 1.12 -15.52 -8.15
CA LEU A 166 0.39 -15.22 -6.92
C LEU A 166 -0.64 -14.12 -7.15
N LYS A 167 -0.25 -13.03 -7.82
CA LYS A 167 -1.16 -11.91 -8.16
C LYS A 167 -2.39 -12.37 -8.94
N ASN A 168 -2.19 -13.15 -10.00
CA ASN A 168 -3.28 -13.65 -10.84
C ASN A 168 -4.19 -14.63 -10.08
N THR A 169 -3.60 -15.54 -9.30
CA THR A 169 -4.36 -16.54 -8.53
C THR A 169 -5.30 -15.87 -7.52
N TYR A 170 -4.79 -14.90 -6.77
CA TYR A 170 -5.54 -14.26 -5.70
C TYR A 170 -6.38 -13.07 -6.16
N GLY A 171 -6.00 -12.40 -7.26
CA GLY A 171 -6.85 -11.41 -7.92
C GLY A 171 -8.19 -12.00 -8.37
N LEU A 172 -8.16 -13.20 -8.97
CA LEU A 172 -9.37 -13.93 -9.39
C LEU A 172 -10.22 -14.43 -8.20
N ARG A 173 -9.57 -14.83 -7.10
CA ARG A 173 -10.26 -15.35 -5.90
C ARG A 173 -10.90 -14.25 -5.06
N ASN A 174 -10.33 -13.04 -5.03
CA ASN A 174 -10.75 -11.97 -4.11
C ASN A 174 -12.01 -11.21 -4.53
N ASP A 175 -12.20 -11.01 -5.83
CA ASP A 175 -13.31 -10.23 -6.37
C ASP A 175 -14.71 -10.80 -5.98
N PRO A 176 -14.94 -12.13 -5.97
CA PRO A 176 -16.18 -12.71 -5.44
C PRO A 176 -16.43 -12.48 -3.94
N TYR A 177 -15.39 -12.44 -3.09
CA TYR A 177 -15.57 -12.29 -1.64
C TYR A 177 -15.91 -10.84 -1.27
N ALA A 178 -15.21 -9.87 -1.86
CA ALA A 178 -15.50 -8.45 -1.69
C ALA A 178 -16.92 -8.08 -2.19
N LYS A 179 -17.40 -8.74 -3.26
CA LYS A 179 -18.77 -8.59 -3.77
C LYS A 179 -19.84 -9.13 -2.82
N ARG A 180 -19.55 -10.18 -2.05
CA ARG A 180 -20.50 -10.79 -1.09
C ARG A 180 -20.58 -10.01 0.23
N ALA A 181 -19.46 -9.47 0.71
CA ALA A 181 -19.39 -8.72 1.96
C ALA A 181 -19.10 -7.24 1.71
N ARG A 182 -20.14 -6.47 1.36
CA ARG A 182 -20.04 -5.05 0.98
C ARG A 182 -19.30 -4.19 2.00
N SER A 183 -19.42 -4.49 3.29
CA SER A 183 -18.74 -3.76 4.38
C SER A 183 -17.22 -3.86 4.35
N PHE A 184 -16.66 -4.83 3.61
CA PHE A 184 -15.21 -5.05 3.49
C PHE A 184 -14.69 -4.80 2.07
N ARG A 185 -15.44 -4.07 1.23
CA ARG A 185 -15.05 -3.79 -0.16
C ARG A 185 -13.74 -3.01 -0.28
N ASN A 186 -13.39 -2.22 0.74
CA ASN A 186 -12.18 -1.41 0.82
C ASN A 186 -11.04 -2.09 1.60
N VAL A 187 -11.13 -3.40 1.88
CA VAL A 187 -10.09 -4.15 2.59
C VAL A 187 -9.25 -4.93 1.59
N HIS A 188 -7.91 -4.82 1.70
CA HIS A 188 -7.00 -5.67 0.94
C HIS A 188 -7.11 -7.12 1.40
N THR A 189 -7.72 -7.97 0.58
CA THR A 189 -7.94 -9.39 0.89
C THR A 189 -6.84 -10.30 0.35
N ASN A 190 -5.79 -9.75 -0.26
CA ASN A 190 -4.76 -10.51 -0.98
C ASN A 190 -4.15 -11.61 -0.13
N LEU A 191 -3.81 -11.33 1.14
CA LEU A 191 -3.31 -12.34 2.09
C LEU A 191 -4.39 -13.15 2.80
N MET A 192 -5.62 -12.66 2.87
CA MET A 192 -6.73 -13.34 3.57
C MET A 192 -7.13 -14.64 2.86
N SER A 193 -6.99 -14.68 1.54
CA SER A 193 -7.36 -15.84 0.72
C SER A 193 -6.21 -16.82 0.48
N ILE A 194 -5.00 -16.54 0.98
CA ILE A 194 -3.77 -17.29 0.64
C ILE A 194 -3.73 -18.67 1.29
N ASP A 195 -3.38 -19.66 0.48
CA ASP A 195 -3.16 -21.04 0.88
C ASP A 195 -1.84 -21.21 1.65
N THR A 196 -1.76 -22.19 2.56
CA THR A 196 -0.57 -22.37 3.42
C THR A 196 0.74 -22.53 2.65
N LYS A 197 0.72 -23.18 1.49
CA LYS A 197 1.90 -23.35 0.63
C LYS A 197 2.40 -22.03 0.07
N ASP A 198 1.49 -21.13 -0.26
CA ASP A 198 1.81 -19.84 -0.88
C ASP A 198 2.32 -18.85 0.18
N LEU A 199 1.91 -18.98 1.45
CA LEU A 199 2.54 -18.23 2.56
C LEU A 199 4.03 -18.57 2.70
N LEU A 200 4.38 -19.85 2.53
CA LEU A 200 5.78 -20.27 2.51
C LEU A 200 6.50 -19.76 1.25
N GLU A 201 5.83 -19.74 0.09
CA GLU A 201 6.37 -19.16 -1.15
C GLU A 201 6.79 -17.70 -0.93
N ILE A 202 5.95 -16.89 -0.24
CA ILE A 202 6.25 -15.49 0.11
C ILE A 202 7.48 -15.37 1.02
N LEU A 203 7.59 -16.18 2.07
CA LEU A 203 8.75 -16.14 2.98
C LEU A 203 10.06 -16.46 2.27
N THR A 204 10.02 -17.38 1.31
CA THR A 204 11.19 -17.83 0.53
C THR A 204 11.43 -17.02 -0.74
N PHE A 205 10.65 -15.95 -0.95
CA PHE A 205 10.67 -15.21 -2.19
C PHE A 205 12.00 -14.46 -2.36
N LYS A 206 12.51 -14.47 -3.60
CA LYS A 206 13.74 -13.76 -3.95
C LYS A 206 13.50 -12.93 -5.20
N THR A 207 14.00 -11.71 -5.18
CA THR A 207 14.09 -10.85 -6.36
C THR A 207 15.51 -10.90 -6.92
N TYR A 208 15.64 -10.57 -8.19
CA TYR A 208 16.91 -10.65 -8.90
C TYR A 208 17.14 -9.37 -9.70
N LYS A 209 18.39 -8.92 -9.75
CA LYS A 209 18.84 -7.81 -10.57
C LYS A 209 19.96 -8.25 -11.50
N VAL A 210 20.20 -7.48 -12.55
CA VAL A 210 21.33 -7.72 -13.45
C VAL A 210 22.63 -7.36 -12.73
N LYS A 211 23.63 -8.23 -12.83
CA LYS A 211 24.98 -7.97 -12.30
C LYS A 211 25.54 -6.69 -12.92
N LYS A 212 26.25 -5.87 -12.13
CA LYS A 212 26.88 -4.62 -12.61
C LYS A 212 27.90 -4.86 -13.75
N GLU A 213 28.51 -6.04 -13.77
CA GLU A 213 29.34 -6.49 -14.89
C GLU A 213 28.41 -7.01 -16.01
N ASN A 214 28.14 -6.17 -17.02
CA ASN A 214 27.32 -6.55 -18.16
C ASN A 214 28.05 -7.62 -19.00
N VAL A 215 27.78 -8.89 -18.72
CA VAL A 215 28.25 -10.04 -19.54
C VAL A 215 27.70 -10.00 -20.97
N LEU A 216 26.63 -9.22 -21.20
CA LEU A 216 26.01 -8.99 -22.51
C LEU A 216 26.64 -7.82 -23.29
N ASP A 217 27.55 -7.06 -22.68
CA ASP A 217 28.25 -5.96 -23.35
C ASP A 217 29.52 -6.48 -24.04
N HIS A 218 29.71 -6.08 -25.29
CA HIS A 218 30.64 -6.68 -26.25
C HIS A 218 32.12 -6.28 -25.99
N SER A 219 32.40 -5.63 -24.86
CA SER A 219 33.66 -4.95 -24.58
C SER A 219 34.71 -5.83 -23.90
N ILE A 220 34.34 -7.01 -23.37
CA ILE A 220 35.31 -7.93 -22.75
C ILE A 220 35.49 -9.19 -23.60
N SER A 221 36.59 -9.21 -24.34
CA SER A 221 37.07 -10.33 -25.15
C SER A 221 37.09 -11.65 -24.36
N GLY A 222 36.29 -12.63 -24.78
CA GLY A 222 36.61 -14.05 -24.56
C GLY A 222 35.50 -14.94 -24.00
N ASP A 223 34.42 -14.40 -23.44
CA ASP A 223 33.44 -15.25 -22.73
C ASP A 223 32.55 -16.05 -23.69
N GLU A 224 32.48 -17.36 -23.47
CA GLU A 224 31.75 -18.33 -24.33
C GLU A 224 30.24 -18.06 -24.28
N LEU A 225 29.74 -17.53 -23.16
CA LEU A 225 28.35 -17.14 -22.94
C LEU A 225 27.90 -15.96 -23.81
N SER A 226 28.72 -14.91 -23.92
CA SER A 226 28.41 -13.73 -24.76
C SER A 226 28.32 -14.10 -26.24
N LYS A 227 29.26 -14.93 -26.73
CA LYS A 227 29.23 -15.46 -28.11
C LYS A 227 27.97 -16.29 -28.37
N LYS A 228 27.58 -17.14 -27.42
CA LYS A 228 26.37 -17.97 -27.53
C LYS A 228 25.10 -17.12 -27.54
N TYR A 229 25.05 -16.06 -26.72
CA TYR A 229 23.94 -15.09 -26.74
C TYR A 229 23.80 -14.39 -28.09
N HIS A 230 24.89 -13.83 -28.63
CA HIS A 230 24.88 -13.16 -29.93
C HIS A 230 24.53 -14.11 -31.08
N PHE A 231 25.03 -15.36 -31.05
CA PHE A 231 24.64 -16.38 -32.01
C PHE A 231 23.13 -16.63 -31.98
N ILE A 232 22.55 -16.85 -30.79
CA ILE A 232 21.12 -17.07 -30.63
C ILE A 232 20.30 -15.86 -31.13
N MET A 233 20.71 -14.64 -30.78
CA MET A 233 20.03 -13.42 -31.21
C MET A 233 20.10 -13.24 -32.73
N ASN A 234 21.24 -13.52 -33.36
CA ASN A 234 21.36 -13.49 -34.82
C ASN A 234 20.47 -14.54 -35.49
N GLU A 235 20.40 -15.77 -34.98
CA GLU A 235 19.53 -16.81 -35.54
C GLU A 235 18.05 -16.40 -35.46
N VAL A 236 17.61 -15.87 -34.31
CA VAL A 236 16.23 -15.42 -34.11
C VAL A 236 15.88 -14.23 -35.01
N CYS A 237 16.74 -13.21 -35.07
CA CYS A 237 16.53 -12.04 -35.91
C CYS A 237 16.57 -12.36 -37.42
N ASN A 238 17.24 -13.45 -37.81
CA ASN A 238 17.24 -13.96 -39.18
C ASN A 238 16.09 -14.95 -39.49
N GLY A 239 15.09 -15.05 -38.61
CA GLY A 239 13.82 -15.74 -38.89
C GLY A 239 13.69 -17.14 -38.29
N ASN A 240 14.65 -17.61 -37.48
CA ASN A 240 14.50 -18.87 -36.75
C ASN A 240 13.57 -18.70 -35.54
N LYS A 241 12.84 -19.78 -35.19
CA LYS A 241 11.87 -19.75 -34.08
C LYS A 241 12.58 -19.61 -32.73
N LEU A 242 12.17 -18.64 -31.92
CA LEU A 242 12.70 -18.42 -30.57
C LEU A 242 12.56 -19.66 -29.66
N ASP A 243 11.52 -20.46 -29.87
CA ASP A 243 11.24 -21.67 -29.09
C ASP A 243 12.42 -22.66 -29.04
N SER A 244 13.21 -22.79 -30.12
CA SER A 244 14.35 -23.71 -30.16
C SER A 244 15.53 -23.27 -29.29
N TYR A 245 15.59 -22.00 -28.90
CA TYR A 245 16.69 -21.42 -28.12
C TYR A 245 16.27 -20.95 -26.73
N THR A 246 14.97 -21.04 -26.39
CA THR A 246 14.42 -20.58 -25.09
C THR A 246 15.20 -21.10 -23.88
N LYS A 247 15.55 -22.39 -23.84
CA LYS A 247 16.31 -22.97 -22.72
C LYS A 247 17.71 -22.39 -22.59
N ASP A 248 18.42 -22.26 -23.72
CA ASP A 248 19.76 -21.70 -23.74
C ASP A 248 19.75 -20.22 -23.35
N LEU A 249 18.82 -19.44 -23.91
CA LEU A 249 18.64 -18.03 -23.57
C LEU A 249 18.27 -17.83 -22.09
N THR A 250 17.38 -18.68 -21.56
CA THR A 250 17.00 -18.66 -20.14
C THR A 250 18.22 -18.93 -19.24
N ASN A 251 19.06 -19.92 -19.57
CA ASN A 251 20.27 -20.21 -18.82
C ASN A 251 21.28 -19.06 -18.88
N ILE A 252 21.46 -18.44 -20.05
CA ILE A 252 22.33 -17.27 -20.22
C ILE A 252 21.84 -16.13 -19.32
N LEU A 253 20.55 -15.80 -19.39
CA LEU A 253 19.95 -14.73 -18.58
C LEU A 253 20.03 -15.04 -17.08
N MET A 254 19.79 -16.27 -16.66
CA MET A 254 19.94 -16.67 -15.25
C MET A 254 21.37 -16.48 -14.73
N ASN A 255 22.39 -16.72 -15.57
CA ASN A 255 23.79 -16.50 -15.19
C ASN A 255 24.18 -15.03 -15.08
N THR A 256 23.46 -14.14 -15.77
CA THR A 256 23.66 -12.67 -15.69
C THR A 256 22.97 -12.02 -14.50
N LEU A 257 22.11 -12.76 -13.80
CA LEU A 257 21.35 -12.25 -12.66
C LEU A 257 22.07 -12.56 -11.34
N GLU A 258 21.90 -11.68 -10.37
CA GLU A 258 22.25 -11.89 -8.96
C GLU A 258 21.02 -11.64 -8.08
N THR A 259 21.01 -12.19 -6.86
CA THR A 259 19.91 -11.94 -5.92
C THR A 259 19.95 -10.49 -5.48
N ASP A 260 18.82 -9.79 -5.62
CA ASP A 260 18.66 -8.41 -5.18
C ASP A 260 18.15 -8.35 -3.74
N LEU A 261 17.00 -8.99 -3.48
CA LEU A 261 16.43 -9.17 -2.14
C LEU A 261 16.13 -10.65 -1.89
N ASP A 262 16.53 -11.15 -0.74
CA ASP A 262 16.15 -12.45 -0.18
C ASP A 262 15.20 -12.20 0.99
N PHE A 263 13.90 -12.40 0.78
CA PHE A 263 12.88 -11.99 1.76
C PHE A 263 13.13 -12.62 3.12
N TRP A 264 13.57 -13.88 3.16
CA TRP A 264 13.89 -14.53 4.42
C TRP A 264 15.04 -13.81 5.12
N LYS A 265 16.19 -13.69 4.47
CA LYS A 265 17.40 -13.14 5.09
C LYS A 265 17.25 -11.66 5.44
N ASP A 266 16.68 -10.89 4.52
CA ASP A 266 16.64 -9.44 4.63
C ASP A 266 15.52 -8.95 5.56
N PHE A 267 14.40 -9.69 5.65
CA PHE A 267 13.22 -9.23 6.39
C PHE A 267 12.78 -10.13 7.53
N PHE A 268 12.93 -11.44 7.45
CA PHE A 268 12.32 -12.37 8.43
C PHE A 268 13.33 -12.97 9.41
N GLU A 269 14.50 -13.41 8.95
CA GLU A 269 15.54 -14.10 9.72
C GLU A 269 15.87 -13.44 11.07
N PRO A 270 15.99 -12.09 11.19
CA PRO A 270 16.31 -11.46 12.47
C PRO A 270 15.28 -11.69 13.57
N TRP A 271 14.03 -11.98 13.19
CA TRP A 271 12.91 -12.08 14.13
C TRP A 271 12.63 -13.54 14.54
N PHE A 272 12.88 -14.50 13.65
CA PHE A 272 12.61 -15.91 13.93
C PHE A 272 13.63 -16.51 14.91
N SER A 273 13.16 -17.43 15.77
CA SER A 273 14.02 -18.17 16.71
C SER A 273 14.66 -19.42 16.08
N CYS A 274 14.34 -19.73 14.82
CA CYS A 274 14.91 -20.84 14.06
C CYS A 274 15.25 -20.40 12.63
N ASP A 275 16.09 -21.19 11.97
CA ASP A 275 16.45 -21.01 10.56
C ASP A 275 15.30 -21.40 9.61
N LEU A 276 15.47 -21.03 8.34
CA LEU A 276 14.47 -21.26 7.29
C LEU A 276 14.14 -22.73 7.10
N ASP A 277 15.13 -23.62 7.11
CA ASP A 277 14.91 -25.04 6.82
C ASP A 277 14.13 -25.72 7.95
N THR A 278 14.45 -25.38 9.20
CA THR A 278 13.68 -25.84 10.36
C THR A 278 12.23 -25.33 10.32
N PHE A 279 12.02 -24.04 10.03
CA PHE A 279 10.68 -23.47 9.92
C PHE A 279 9.90 -24.13 8.78
N LYS A 280 10.50 -24.26 7.60
CA LYS A 280 9.92 -24.90 6.41
C LYS A 280 9.54 -26.35 6.68
N GLY A 281 10.38 -27.11 7.38
CA GLY A 281 10.08 -28.48 7.79
C GLY A 281 8.81 -28.56 8.66
N LYS A 282 8.74 -27.71 9.69
CA LYS A 282 7.55 -27.62 10.58
C LYS A 282 6.31 -27.16 9.83
N TRP A 283 6.42 -26.17 8.95
CA TRP A 283 5.30 -25.63 8.16
C TRP A 283 4.76 -26.63 7.14
N ASN A 284 5.62 -27.44 6.52
CA ASN A 284 5.21 -28.50 5.60
C ASN A 284 4.46 -29.62 6.33
N ALA A 285 4.93 -30.02 7.52
CA ALA A 285 4.22 -30.97 8.38
C ALA A 285 2.83 -30.43 8.76
N PHE A 286 2.76 -29.18 9.22
CA PHE A 286 1.50 -28.48 9.50
C PHE A 286 0.56 -28.46 8.28
N SER A 287 1.06 -28.14 7.09
CA SER A 287 0.26 -28.08 5.86
C SER A 287 -0.34 -29.44 5.48
N HIS A 288 0.39 -30.54 5.74
CA HIS A 288 -0.12 -31.90 5.55
C HIS A 288 -1.21 -32.23 6.57
N ASP A 289 -0.95 -31.95 7.85
CA ASP A 289 -1.86 -32.23 8.97
C ASP A 289 -3.17 -31.41 8.85
N ARG A 290 -3.08 -30.14 8.44
CA ARG A 290 -4.22 -29.26 8.14
C ARG A 290 -5.20 -29.88 7.15
N ASN A 291 -4.70 -30.52 6.09
CA ASN A 291 -5.56 -31.19 5.11
C ASN A 291 -6.25 -32.43 5.69
N HIS A 292 -5.62 -33.12 6.64
CA HIS A 292 -6.26 -34.23 7.34
C HIS A 292 -7.43 -33.75 8.22
N VAL A 293 -7.24 -32.64 8.94
CA VAL A 293 -8.24 -32.01 9.80
C VAL A 293 -9.41 -31.45 8.97
N ALA A 294 -9.13 -30.72 7.89
CA ALA A 294 -10.16 -30.06 7.08
C ALA A 294 -11.11 -31.02 6.35
N HIS A 295 -10.71 -32.27 6.13
CA HIS A 295 -11.53 -33.29 5.46
C HIS A 295 -12.20 -34.27 6.45
N ASN A 296 -12.25 -33.95 7.75
CA ASN A 296 -12.91 -34.72 8.80
C ASN A 296 -12.55 -36.22 8.78
N LYS A 297 -11.28 -36.54 8.48
CA LYS A 297 -10.79 -37.91 8.57
C LYS A 297 -10.76 -38.36 10.03
N LEU A 298 -10.87 -39.66 10.29
CA LEU A 298 -10.84 -40.22 11.65
C LEU A 298 -9.56 -39.79 12.38
N ILE A 299 -9.71 -39.09 13.51
CA ILE A 299 -8.60 -38.61 14.35
C ILE A 299 -8.67 -39.34 15.70
N ASP A 300 -7.62 -40.09 15.99
CA ASP A 300 -7.44 -40.74 17.29
C ASP A 300 -6.76 -39.78 18.29
N ASN A 301 -6.70 -40.17 19.56
CA ASN A 301 -6.11 -39.34 20.61
C ASN A 301 -4.60 -39.08 20.37
N LYS A 302 -3.86 -40.04 19.80
CA LYS A 302 -2.43 -39.89 19.51
C LYS A 302 -2.20 -38.83 18.43
N LEU A 303 -2.98 -38.88 17.35
CA LEU A 303 -2.91 -37.95 16.24
C LEU A 303 -3.39 -36.56 16.67
N TYR A 304 -4.46 -36.48 17.46
CA TYR A 304 -4.92 -35.22 18.06
C TYR A 304 -3.81 -34.51 18.84
N ASN A 305 -3.15 -35.22 19.77
CA ASN A 305 -2.07 -34.64 20.57
C ASN A 305 -0.85 -34.26 19.70
N LYS A 306 -0.50 -35.08 18.70
CA LYS A 306 0.58 -34.77 17.76
C LYS A 306 0.28 -33.46 17.01
N TYR A 307 -0.91 -33.34 16.42
CA TYR A 307 -1.29 -32.16 15.63
C TYR A 307 -1.34 -30.91 16.51
N LYS A 308 -1.92 -31.02 17.70
CA LYS A 308 -1.99 -29.94 18.68
C LYS A 308 -0.58 -29.44 19.06
N ASN A 309 0.36 -30.34 19.31
CA ASN A 309 1.74 -29.98 19.63
C ASN A 309 2.44 -29.28 18.45
N VAL A 310 2.31 -29.81 17.23
CA VAL A 310 2.90 -29.19 16.03
C VAL A 310 2.35 -27.77 15.82
N MET A 311 1.05 -27.58 15.96
CA MET A 311 0.39 -26.27 15.82
C MET A 311 0.82 -25.31 16.92
N SER A 312 0.84 -25.75 18.18
CA SER A 312 1.28 -24.95 19.32
C SER A 312 2.73 -24.50 19.20
N ASP A 313 3.62 -25.41 18.79
CA ASP A 313 5.04 -25.11 18.57
C ASP A 313 5.22 -24.06 17.47
N LEU A 314 4.50 -24.21 16.35
CA LEU A 314 4.59 -23.29 15.22
C LEU A 314 4.03 -21.92 15.57
N LEU A 315 2.89 -21.88 16.26
CA LEU A 315 2.28 -20.65 16.75
C LEU A 315 3.20 -19.91 17.71
N LYS A 316 3.90 -20.64 18.59
CA LYS A 316 4.90 -20.06 19.50
C LYS A 316 6.03 -19.38 18.73
N ILE A 317 6.62 -20.06 17.74
CA ILE A 317 7.70 -19.49 16.91
C ILE A 317 7.23 -18.19 16.22
N ILE A 318 6.03 -18.19 15.64
CA ILE A 318 5.48 -17.02 14.94
C ILE A 318 5.22 -15.86 15.91
N ARG A 319 4.64 -16.14 17.08
CA ARG A 319 4.36 -15.10 18.09
C ARG A 319 5.62 -14.50 18.69
N GLU A 320 6.65 -15.32 18.93
CA GLU A 320 7.97 -14.82 19.38
C GLU A 320 8.58 -13.88 18.34
N ALA A 321 8.48 -14.22 17.05
CA ALA A 321 8.95 -13.36 15.98
C ALA A 321 8.15 -12.04 15.90
N GLU A 322 6.83 -12.12 16.03
CA GLU A 322 5.96 -10.95 16.09
C GLU A 322 6.29 -10.03 17.26
N GLU A 323 6.48 -10.59 18.46
CA GLU A 323 6.81 -9.83 19.66
C GLU A 323 8.17 -9.12 19.52
N LYS A 324 9.19 -9.83 19.04
CA LYS A 324 10.51 -9.23 18.76
C LYS A 324 10.43 -8.09 17.77
N PHE A 325 9.69 -8.28 16.67
CA PHE A 325 9.51 -7.25 15.65
C PHE A 325 8.78 -6.03 16.23
N ASN A 326 7.67 -6.23 16.95
CA ASN A 326 6.88 -5.14 17.52
C ASN A 326 7.67 -4.35 18.58
N ASN A 327 8.46 -5.03 19.42
CA ASN A 327 9.31 -4.36 20.39
C ASN A 327 10.35 -3.47 19.71
N HIS A 328 10.97 -3.96 18.64
CA HIS A 328 11.89 -3.17 17.83
C HIS A 328 11.18 -1.98 17.16
N PHE A 329 10.06 -2.22 16.50
CA PHE A 329 9.25 -1.21 15.82
C PHE A 329 8.80 -0.10 16.77
N ASN A 330 8.29 -0.46 17.95
CA ASN A 330 7.86 0.50 18.96
C ASN A 330 9.05 1.33 19.45
N SER A 331 10.20 0.71 19.71
CA SER A 331 11.39 1.44 20.18
C SER A 331 11.92 2.46 19.17
N GLU A 332 11.90 2.12 17.87
CA GLU A 332 12.35 3.03 16.81
C GLU A 332 11.34 4.16 16.57
N THR A 333 10.04 3.83 16.57
CA THR A 333 8.96 4.81 16.43
C THR A 333 8.95 5.78 17.61
N GLU A 334 9.14 5.28 18.83
CA GLU A 334 9.19 6.09 20.05
C GLU A 334 10.37 7.05 20.05
N LYS A 335 11.57 6.62 19.60
CA LYS A 335 12.71 7.55 19.41
C LYS A 335 12.38 8.69 18.45
N TYR A 336 11.74 8.38 17.32
CA TYR A 336 11.33 9.39 16.35
C TYR A 336 10.30 10.37 16.92
N LEU A 337 9.32 9.87 17.68
CA LEU A 337 8.31 10.72 18.32
C LEU A 337 8.91 11.60 19.42
N ILE A 338 9.84 11.08 20.23
CA ILE A 338 10.56 11.84 21.26
C ILE A 338 11.39 12.98 20.63
N GLU A 339 12.06 12.71 19.51
CA GLU A 339 12.81 13.72 18.75
C GLU A 339 11.88 14.85 18.26
N LEU A 340 10.70 14.51 17.73
CA LEU A 340 9.69 15.48 17.31
C LEU A 340 9.15 16.32 18.48
N GLU A 341 8.84 15.67 19.60
CA GLU A 341 8.34 16.34 20.81
C GLU A 341 9.39 17.29 21.40
N ARG A 342 10.65 16.88 21.43
CA ARG A 342 11.77 17.73 21.87
C ARG A 342 11.91 18.98 21.00
N ARG A 343 11.80 18.86 19.68
CA ARG A 343 11.80 20.01 18.76
C ARG A 343 10.62 20.93 19.00
N LYS A 344 9.45 20.38 19.31
CA LYS A 344 8.25 21.17 19.61
C LYS A 344 8.42 21.97 20.90
N ILE A 345 8.87 21.34 21.98
CA ILE A 345 9.13 22.01 23.27
C ILE A 345 10.17 23.12 23.12
N GLN A 346 11.23 22.88 22.34
CA GLN A 346 12.25 23.89 22.09
C GLN A 346 11.66 25.13 21.38
N ARG A 347 10.87 24.93 20.33
CA ARG A 347 10.19 26.03 19.63
C ARG A 347 9.22 26.80 20.54
N GLU A 348 8.46 26.09 21.37
CA GLU A 348 7.53 26.71 22.33
C GLU A 348 8.28 27.57 23.37
N ALA A 349 9.43 27.12 23.86
CA ALA A 349 10.27 27.90 24.78
C ALA A 349 10.86 29.16 24.10
N GLU A 350 11.34 29.04 22.86
CA GLU A 350 11.86 30.17 22.08
C GLU A 350 10.78 31.22 21.78
N LEU A 351 9.54 30.80 21.56
CA LEU A 351 8.39 31.70 21.39
C LEU A 351 8.02 32.41 22.69
N TYR A 352 8.02 31.69 23.81
CA TYR A 352 7.73 32.26 25.12
C TYR A 352 8.73 33.35 25.53
N GLU A 353 10.03 33.10 25.36
CA GLU A 353 11.06 34.12 25.61
C GLU A 353 10.89 35.34 24.70
N ARG A 354 10.52 35.15 23.43
CA ARG A 354 10.23 36.25 22.50
C ARG A 354 9.03 37.09 22.93
N GLN A 355 7.94 36.45 23.33
CA GLN A 355 6.78 37.15 23.83
C GLN A 355 7.14 37.98 25.07
N LYS A 356 7.90 37.41 26.00
CA LYS A 356 8.40 38.12 27.17
C LYS A 356 9.27 39.32 26.79
N MET A 357 10.19 39.16 25.82
CA MET A 357 11.02 40.27 25.32
C MET A 357 10.19 41.43 24.76
N SER A 358 9.15 41.13 23.98
CA SER A 358 8.25 42.14 23.40
C SER A 358 7.37 42.82 24.45
N GLU A 359 6.80 42.04 25.38
CA GLU A 359 5.97 42.57 26.48
C GLU A 359 6.74 43.51 27.43
N GLU A 360 8.02 43.22 27.69
CA GLU A 360 8.85 44.00 28.60
C GLU A 360 9.46 45.25 27.96
N SER A 361 9.93 45.15 26.70
CA SER A 361 10.68 46.23 26.04
C SER A 361 9.85 47.09 25.09
N GLY A 362 8.70 46.58 24.63
CA GLY A 362 7.98 47.14 23.47
C GLY A 362 8.72 46.98 22.14
N GLY A 363 9.95 46.46 22.15
CA GLY A 363 10.75 46.15 20.98
C GLY A 363 10.42 44.77 20.44
N GLU A 364 10.19 44.68 19.13
CA GLU A 364 9.88 43.45 18.44
C GLU A 364 10.91 43.26 17.31
N PHE A 365 11.44 42.05 17.18
CA PHE A 365 12.31 41.66 16.09
C PHE A 365 11.71 40.43 15.40
N LEU A 366 11.74 40.43 14.08
CA LEU A 366 11.13 39.41 13.23
C LEU A 366 12.12 38.30 12.92
N GLN A 367 11.65 37.06 12.87
CA GLN A 367 12.43 35.94 12.32
C GLN A 367 12.47 36.00 10.79
N GLU A 368 13.39 35.25 10.20
CA GLU A 368 13.54 35.16 8.74
C GLU A 368 12.20 34.90 8.04
N GLU A 369 11.38 33.98 8.54
CA GLU A 369 10.09 33.64 7.92
C GLU A 369 9.06 34.80 8.00
N GLU A 370 9.11 35.58 9.06
CA GLU A 370 8.25 36.75 9.26
C GLU A 370 8.69 37.92 8.38
N ILE A 371 10.01 38.13 8.24
CA ILE A 371 10.60 39.11 7.32
C ILE A 371 10.24 38.76 5.86
N ILE A 372 10.39 37.48 5.50
CA ILE A 372 9.99 36.95 4.18
C ILE A 372 8.51 37.24 3.92
N SER A 373 7.63 36.94 4.87
CA SER A 373 6.19 37.18 4.69
C SER A 373 5.88 38.67 4.52
N LEU A 374 6.53 39.55 5.29
CA LEU A 374 6.34 40.98 5.22
C LEU A 374 6.77 41.55 3.86
N LEU A 375 7.97 41.18 3.38
CA LEU A 375 8.48 41.60 2.08
C LEU A 375 7.60 41.07 0.95
N THR A 376 7.21 39.79 1.03
CA THR A 376 6.33 39.16 0.04
C THR A 376 4.99 39.89 -0.07
N GLU A 377 4.38 40.28 1.05
CA GLU A 377 3.11 41.00 1.07
C GLU A 377 3.22 42.35 0.34
N LYS A 378 4.32 43.09 0.56
CA LYS A 378 4.55 44.38 -0.09
C LYS A 378 4.75 44.26 -1.60
N ILE A 379 5.53 43.30 -2.05
CA ILE A 379 5.76 43.03 -3.48
C ILE A 379 4.44 42.66 -4.17
N ILE A 380 3.66 41.76 -3.57
CA ILE A 380 2.37 41.32 -4.12
C ILE A 380 1.40 42.50 -4.24
N ALA A 381 1.37 43.40 -3.25
CA ALA A 381 0.54 44.60 -3.31
C ALA A 381 0.92 45.49 -4.51
N THR A 382 2.22 45.75 -4.72
CA THR A 382 2.70 46.55 -5.87
C THR A 382 2.33 45.90 -7.20
N PHE A 383 2.50 44.58 -7.35
CA PHE A 383 2.14 43.90 -8.59
C PHE A 383 0.62 43.85 -8.84
N HIS A 384 -0.20 43.78 -7.79
CA HIS A 384 -1.65 43.89 -7.94
C HIS A 384 -2.08 45.28 -8.43
N GLU A 385 -1.42 46.36 -8.00
CA GLU A 385 -1.71 47.70 -8.51
C GLU A 385 -1.44 47.82 -10.02
N ILE A 386 -0.37 47.19 -10.51
CA ILE A 386 -0.07 47.12 -11.96
C ILE A 386 -1.10 46.25 -12.69
N GLU A 387 -1.46 45.10 -12.13
CA GLU A 387 -2.48 44.20 -12.69
C GLU A 387 -3.83 44.90 -12.85
N GLU A 388 -4.27 45.67 -11.84
CA GLU A 388 -5.51 46.44 -11.91
C GLU A 388 -5.48 47.50 -13.02
N LYS A 389 -4.34 48.17 -13.26
CA LYS A 389 -4.21 49.17 -14.33
C LYS A 389 -4.37 48.58 -15.73
N VAL A 390 -3.84 47.38 -15.96
CA VAL A 390 -3.92 46.72 -17.27
C VAL A 390 -5.08 45.71 -17.38
N TYR A 391 -5.93 45.60 -16.37
CA TYR A 391 -7.01 44.62 -16.30
C TYR A 391 -7.95 44.63 -17.52
N TYR A 392 -8.22 45.81 -18.09
CA TYR A 392 -9.12 45.97 -19.24
C TYR A 392 -8.46 45.71 -20.60
N ARG A 393 -7.12 45.56 -20.63
CA ARG A 393 -6.36 45.34 -21.85
C ARG A 393 -6.38 43.87 -22.26
N SER A 394 -7.13 43.56 -23.31
CA SER A 394 -7.28 42.18 -23.83
C SER A 394 -6.04 41.63 -24.55
N ASP A 395 -5.11 42.52 -24.91
CA ASP A 395 -3.87 42.26 -25.63
C ASP A 395 -2.70 41.92 -24.71
N ILE A 396 -2.87 41.99 -23.39
CA ILE A 396 -1.85 41.68 -22.39
C ILE A 396 -2.25 40.43 -21.59
N LYS A 397 -1.24 39.59 -21.29
CA LYS A 397 -1.34 38.49 -20.33
C LYS A 397 -0.34 38.70 -19.22
N ILE A 398 -0.83 38.70 -17.99
CA ILE A 398 -0.01 38.73 -16.78
C ILE A 398 0.14 37.32 -16.23
N THR A 399 1.37 36.99 -15.86
CA THR A 399 1.70 35.83 -15.04
C THR A 399 2.36 36.35 -13.76
N SER A 400 1.63 36.33 -12.65
CA SER A 400 2.17 36.63 -11.32
C SER A 400 2.43 35.34 -10.56
N ILE A 401 3.65 35.19 -10.05
CA ILE A 401 4.06 34.05 -9.23
C ILE A 401 4.34 34.58 -7.84
N LYS A 402 3.87 33.88 -6.81
CA LYS A 402 4.21 34.25 -5.43
C LYS A 402 5.74 34.25 -5.30
N PRO A 403 6.37 35.38 -4.90
CA PRO A 403 7.82 35.48 -4.82
C PRO A 403 8.39 34.35 -3.97
N ASN A 404 9.23 33.51 -4.57
CA ASN A 404 10.03 32.53 -3.81
C ASN A 404 11.34 33.19 -3.45
N ILE A 405 11.40 33.76 -2.25
CA ILE A 405 12.49 34.62 -1.79
C ILE A 405 13.83 33.85 -1.63
N HIS A 406 13.83 32.51 -1.67
CA HIS A 406 15.03 31.67 -1.53
C HIS A 406 15.73 31.28 -2.84
N GLU A 407 15.10 31.51 -3.99
CA GLU A 407 15.65 31.18 -5.31
C GLU A 407 15.51 32.39 -6.24
N THR A 408 16.42 32.54 -7.21
CA THR A 408 16.31 33.61 -8.21
C THR A 408 15.16 33.30 -9.15
N ASP A 409 13.95 33.72 -8.77
CA ASP A 409 12.73 33.34 -9.46
C ASP A 409 12.10 34.52 -10.19
N ARG A 410 11.39 34.22 -11.29
CA ARG A 410 10.55 35.21 -11.97
C ARG A 410 9.30 35.43 -11.12
N VAL A 411 9.18 36.62 -10.55
CA VAL A 411 8.09 36.95 -9.62
C VAL A 411 6.91 37.60 -10.32
N PHE A 412 7.15 38.22 -11.47
CA PHE A 412 6.13 38.93 -12.24
C PHE A 412 6.51 38.95 -13.72
N GLU A 413 5.55 38.68 -14.61
CA GLU A 413 5.76 38.70 -16.05
C GLU A 413 4.51 39.24 -16.77
N ILE A 414 4.74 40.15 -17.71
CA ILE A 414 3.75 40.71 -18.62
C ILE A 414 4.16 40.31 -20.03
N THR A 415 3.25 39.68 -20.76
CA THR A 415 3.45 39.28 -22.16
C THR A 415 2.39 39.92 -23.04
N HIS A 416 2.80 40.43 -24.19
CA HIS A 416 1.85 40.92 -25.18
C HIS A 416 1.37 39.75 -26.05
N CYS A 417 0.07 39.64 -26.27
CA CYS A 417 -0.56 38.49 -26.96
C CYS A 417 -0.18 38.38 -28.44
N TYR A 418 0.13 39.51 -29.07
CA TYR A 418 0.32 39.61 -30.52
C TYR A 418 1.71 40.06 -30.94
N LEU A 419 2.43 40.72 -30.03
CA LEU A 419 3.77 41.22 -30.23
C LEU A 419 4.61 40.30 -29.37
N ASN A 420 5.65 39.67 -29.91
CA ASN A 420 6.52 38.77 -29.14
C ASN A 420 7.43 39.57 -28.17
N LYS A 421 6.78 40.32 -27.27
CA LYS A 421 7.34 41.28 -26.33
C LYS A 421 6.97 40.86 -24.92
N LYS A 422 7.94 40.90 -24.01
CA LYS A 422 7.76 40.53 -22.60
C LYS A 422 8.49 41.51 -21.68
N ILE A 423 7.88 41.81 -20.56
CA ILE A 423 8.48 42.50 -19.43
C ILE A 423 8.41 41.54 -18.25
N TYR A 424 9.51 41.32 -17.54
CA TYR A 424 9.48 40.46 -16.35
C TYR A 424 10.41 40.97 -15.24
N VAL A 425 10.09 40.60 -14.01
CA VAL A 425 10.85 40.96 -12.81
C VAL A 425 11.37 39.70 -12.15
N THR A 426 12.64 39.69 -11.76
CA THR A 426 13.24 38.65 -10.92
C THR A 426 13.54 39.18 -9.53
N ALA A 427 13.49 38.31 -8.52
CA ALA A 427 13.84 38.66 -7.15
C ALA A 427 15.04 37.84 -6.65
N GLU A 428 15.96 38.49 -5.96
CA GLU A 428 17.06 37.87 -5.22
C GLU A 428 17.10 38.45 -3.81
N SER A 429 17.30 37.62 -2.79
CA SER A 429 17.30 38.10 -1.42
C SER A 429 18.42 37.54 -0.55
N GLN A 430 18.77 38.32 0.45
CA GLN A 430 19.58 37.92 1.58
C GLN A 430 18.83 38.30 2.85
N ILE A 431 18.29 37.31 3.56
CA ILE A 431 17.50 37.53 4.78
C ILE A 431 18.35 37.26 6.01
N ASP A 432 18.31 38.19 6.97
CA ASP A 432 18.98 38.08 8.27
C ASP A 432 17.96 38.35 9.38
N GLY A 433 17.51 37.27 10.04
CA GLY A 433 16.57 37.30 11.16
C GLY A 433 17.20 37.63 12.52
N SER A 434 18.50 37.93 12.55
CA SER A 434 19.19 38.30 13.79
C SER A 434 18.78 39.71 14.27
N GLN A 435 19.06 40.00 15.54
CA GLN A 435 18.80 41.34 16.09
C GLN A 435 19.73 42.37 15.47
N SER A 436 19.18 43.50 15.01
CA SER A 436 19.88 44.47 14.14
C SER A 436 20.41 43.89 12.82
N GLY A 437 19.96 42.68 12.44
CA GLY A 437 20.22 42.09 11.14
C GLY A 437 19.62 42.94 10.02
N VAL A 438 20.32 43.02 8.90
CA VAL A 438 19.85 43.73 7.70
C VAL A 438 19.52 42.69 6.65
N SER A 439 18.26 42.66 6.25
CA SER A 439 17.78 41.87 5.13
C SER A 439 17.68 42.74 3.89
N GLU A 440 18.19 42.26 2.77
CA GLU A 440 18.20 42.96 1.48
C GLU A 440 17.47 42.10 0.44
N LEU A 441 16.65 42.75 -0.37
CA LEU A 441 15.91 42.15 -1.47
C LEU A 441 16.13 43.02 -2.71
N GLN A 442 16.68 42.42 -3.74
CA GLN A 442 16.93 43.05 -5.02
C GLN A 442 15.89 42.57 -6.04
N LEU A 443 15.21 43.51 -6.69
CA LEU A 443 14.29 43.26 -7.80
C LEU A 443 14.93 43.77 -9.09
N THR A 444 15.03 42.92 -10.11
CA THR A 444 15.61 43.31 -11.41
C THR A 444 14.53 43.27 -12.49
N LEU A 445 14.36 44.39 -13.20
CA LEU A 445 13.38 44.56 -14.27
C LEU A 445 14.03 44.26 -15.63
N TYR A 446 13.36 43.42 -16.41
CA TYR A 446 13.80 43.03 -17.75
C TYR A 446 12.78 43.39 -18.82
N CYS A 447 13.28 43.83 -19.98
CA CYS A 447 12.53 44.01 -21.22
C CYS A 447 13.18 43.15 -22.32
N ASP A 448 12.46 42.14 -22.83
CA ASP A 448 12.97 41.17 -23.82
C ASP A 448 14.37 40.61 -23.49
N ASP A 449 14.54 40.20 -22.23
CA ASP A 449 15.78 39.64 -21.65
C ASP A 449 16.95 40.64 -21.47
N ASN A 450 16.74 41.93 -21.73
CA ASN A 450 17.69 42.99 -21.36
C ASN A 450 17.32 43.58 -20.00
N ILE A 451 18.33 43.85 -19.17
CA ILE A 451 18.15 44.53 -17.89
C ILE A 451 17.85 46.00 -18.15
N GLU A 452 16.72 46.47 -17.66
CA GLU A 452 16.33 47.88 -17.70
C GLU A 452 16.80 48.62 -16.44
N ASP A 453 16.45 48.09 -15.26
CA ASP A 453 16.87 48.66 -13.98
C ASP A 453 16.82 47.64 -12.82
N THR A 454 17.39 48.03 -11.69
CA THR A 454 17.47 47.23 -10.46
C THR A 454 17.04 48.05 -9.25
N PHE A 455 16.20 47.46 -8.39
CA PHE A 455 15.57 48.11 -7.24
C PHE A 455 15.89 47.36 -5.96
N ASP A 456 16.49 48.06 -4.99
CA ASP A 456 16.92 47.47 -3.72
C ASP A 456 15.94 47.85 -2.60
N ILE A 457 15.44 46.84 -1.90
CA ILE A 457 14.53 46.94 -0.76
C ILE A 457 15.28 46.43 0.46
N SER A 458 15.25 47.19 1.56
CA SER A 458 15.96 46.80 2.78
C SER A 458 15.04 46.76 4.00
N PHE A 459 15.29 45.79 4.87
CA PHE A 459 14.64 45.65 6.15
C PHE A 459 15.70 45.53 7.25
N THR A 460 15.70 46.46 8.20
CA THR A 460 16.53 46.38 9.40
C THR A 460 15.69 45.88 10.56
N ASN A 461 16.15 44.80 11.18
CA ASN A 461 15.46 44.18 12.30
C ASN A 461 15.62 44.97 13.60
N GLY A 462 14.63 44.87 14.48
CA GLY A 462 14.72 45.44 15.82
C GLY A 462 15.77 44.74 16.68
N SER A 463 16.17 45.36 17.78
CA SER A 463 17.03 44.71 18.78
C SER A 463 16.66 45.09 20.20
N VAL A 464 16.84 44.11 21.10
CA VAL A 464 16.45 44.19 22.50
C VAL A 464 17.55 43.58 23.35
N PHE A 465 17.93 44.27 24.42
CA PHE A 465 18.96 43.81 25.34
C PHE A 465 18.39 43.67 26.74
N PHE A 466 18.88 42.67 27.47
CA PHE A 466 18.48 42.47 28.86
C PHE A 466 19.33 43.37 29.77
N ASP A 467 18.69 44.38 30.36
CA ASP A 467 19.34 45.25 31.33
C ASP A 467 19.36 44.56 32.70
N GLU A 468 20.55 44.13 33.16
CA GLU A 468 20.73 43.45 34.44
C GLU A 468 20.40 44.34 35.66
N ASP A 469 20.54 45.67 35.53
CA ASP A 469 20.25 46.62 36.61
C ASP A 469 18.74 46.85 36.74
N GLN A 470 18.01 46.85 35.62
CA GLN A 470 16.55 46.98 35.59
C GLN A 470 15.81 45.64 35.69
N GLY A 471 16.51 44.52 35.44
CA GLY A 471 15.95 43.17 35.46
C GLY A 471 14.91 42.91 34.36
N ALA A 472 14.97 43.65 33.26
CA ALA A 472 13.98 43.63 32.18
C ALA A 472 14.65 43.89 30.81
N TYR A 473 13.97 43.49 29.74
CA TYR A 473 14.41 43.82 28.38
C TYR A 473 14.15 45.30 28.03
N VAL A 474 15.12 45.93 27.37
CA VAL A 474 15.04 47.31 26.86
C VAL A 474 15.34 47.36 25.36
N PRO A 475 14.66 48.22 24.57
CA PRO A 475 14.89 48.33 23.14
C PRO A 475 16.19 49.09 22.84
N ILE A 476 17.00 48.58 21.90
CA ILE A 476 18.20 49.25 21.38
C ILE A 476 17.91 49.90 20.03
N SER A 477 17.23 49.19 19.12
CA SER A 477 16.85 49.68 17.79
C SER A 477 15.43 49.26 17.43
N GLU A 478 14.72 50.14 16.73
CA GLU A 478 13.40 49.84 16.15
C GLU A 478 13.54 49.20 14.78
N LYS A 479 12.53 48.41 14.39
CA LYS A 479 12.44 47.83 13.04
C LYS A 479 12.22 48.93 12.00
N ASN A 480 12.90 48.84 10.86
CA ASN A 480 12.76 49.78 9.75
C ASN A 480 12.59 49.02 8.42
N LEU A 481 11.64 49.44 7.60
CA LEU A 481 11.39 48.88 6.27
C LEU A 481 11.48 50.01 5.25
N ASP A 482 12.47 49.93 4.36
CA ASP A 482 12.62 50.85 3.24
C ASP A 482 12.09 50.20 1.95
N ILE A 483 10.95 50.73 1.48
CA ILE A 483 10.25 50.29 0.26
C ILE A 483 10.12 51.42 -0.76
N SER A 484 10.92 52.47 -0.63
CA SER A 484 10.84 53.65 -1.50
C SER A 484 11.03 53.31 -2.98
N GLU A 485 11.86 52.30 -3.28
CA GLU A 485 12.14 51.83 -4.63
C GLU A 485 10.99 51.05 -5.30
N LEU A 486 10.02 50.52 -4.54
CA LEU A 486 8.85 49.84 -5.14
C LEU A 486 8.01 50.79 -5.99
N SER A 487 7.87 52.05 -5.58
CA SER A 487 7.16 53.06 -6.37
C SER A 487 7.92 53.45 -7.65
N ASN A 488 9.25 53.34 -7.65
CA ASN A 488 10.05 53.55 -8.86
C ASN A 488 9.86 52.38 -9.83
N LEU A 489 9.90 51.13 -9.33
CA LEU A 489 9.63 49.92 -10.11
C LEU A 489 8.26 49.99 -10.80
N GLU A 490 7.21 50.36 -10.07
CA GLU A 490 5.86 50.50 -10.61
C GLU A 490 5.81 51.51 -11.77
N ARG A 491 6.41 52.70 -11.57
CA ARG A 491 6.45 53.75 -12.59
C ARG A 491 7.22 53.30 -13.84
N ASP A 492 8.31 52.59 -13.67
CA ASP A 492 9.17 52.18 -14.78
C ASP A 492 8.50 51.05 -15.58
N ILE A 493 7.79 50.13 -14.91
CA ILE A 493 6.91 49.16 -15.58
C ILE A 493 5.80 49.87 -16.36
N ASP A 494 5.09 50.84 -15.76
CA ASP A 494 4.05 51.61 -16.45
C ASP A 494 4.61 52.29 -17.71
N THR A 495 5.79 52.91 -17.59
CA THR A 495 6.47 53.59 -18.71
C THR A 495 6.85 52.60 -19.82
N LEU A 496 7.30 51.39 -19.47
CA LEU A 496 7.59 50.33 -20.45
C LEU A 496 6.32 49.83 -21.12
N ILE A 497 5.21 49.66 -20.40
CA ILE A 497 3.93 49.24 -20.99
C ILE A 497 3.46 50.29 -22.00
N GLU A 498 3.47 51.57 -21.64
CA GLU A 498 3.03 52.65 -22.54
C GLU A 498 3.88 52.77 -23.81
N ASN A 499 5.21 52.65 -23.69
CA ASN A 499 6.11 52.86 -24.83
C ASN A 499 6.39 51.60 -25.64
N TYR A 500 6.39 50.43 -25.00
CA TYR A 500 6.82 49.17 -25.61
C TYR A 500 5.65 48.26 -25.98
N MET A 501 4.51 48.37 -25.31
CA MET A 501 3.33 47.54 -25.54
C MET A 501 2.13 48.41 -25.97
N PRO A 502 2.09 48.89 -27.23
CA PRO A 502 0.96 49.67 -27.73
C PRO A 502 -0.33 48.86 -27.63
N GLU A 503 -1.46 49.52 -27.33
CA GLU A 503 -2.75 48.87 -27.18
C GLU A 503 -3.32 48.42 -28.52
N ILE A 504 -3.73 47.16 -28.61
CA ILE A 504 -4.31 46.57 -29.83
C ILE A 504 -5.66 45.93 -29.50
N GLU A 505 -6.73 46.47 -30.09
CA GLU A 505 -8.07 45.94 -29.89
C GLU A 505 -8.36 44.78 -30.85
N VAL A 506 -9.22 43.85 -30.43
CA VAL A 506 -9.53 42.63 -31.22
C VAL A 506 -10.10 42.95 -32.60
N TYR A 507 -10.77 44.09 -32.74
CA TYR A 507 -11.34 44.55 -34.02
C TYR A 507 -10.30 45.15 -34.97
N ASP A 508 -9.10 45.46 -34.48
CA ASP A 508 -7.96 45.88 -35.30
C ASP A 508 -7.19 44.68 -35.88
N LEU A 509 -7.66 43.45 -35.64
CA LEU A 509 -7.05 42.22 -36.13
C LEU A 509 -7.90 41.55 -37.22
N ALA A 510 -7.23 41.02 -38.25
CA ALA A 510 -7.91 40.29 -39.30
C ALA A 510 -8.48 38.96 -38.80
N GLY A 511 -9.62 38.55 -39.36
CA GLY A 511 -10.29 37.27 -39.06
C GLY A 511 -9.62 36.04 -39.69
N PHE A 512 -8.46 36.20 -40.32
CA PHE A 512 -7.72 35.14 -41.00
C PHE A 512 -6.26 35.04 -40.52
N ARG A 513 -5.64 33.91 -40.83
CA ARG A 513 -4.29 33.56 -40.35
C ARG A 513 -3.22 34.19 -41.24
N CYS A 514 -2.09 34.56 -40.65
CA CYS A 514 -0.91 34.95 -41.40
C CYS A 514 -0.40 33.81 -42.29
N GLU A 515 0.01 34.13 -43.52
CA GLU A 515 0.52 33.16 -44.50
C GLU A 515 1.84 32.50 -44.08
N GLU A 516 2.63 33.17 -43.23
CA GLU A 516 3.96 32.69 -42.82
C GLU A 516 3.95 31.97 -41.47
N CYS A 517 3.31 32.56 -40.45
CA CYS A 517 3.34 32.02 -39.08
C CYS A 517 2.03 31.40 -38.59
N GLU A 518 0.99 31.39 -39.42
CA GLU A 518 -0.34 30.81 -39.14
C GLU A 518 -1.11 31.41 -37.93
N GLU A 519 -0.61 32.50 -37.34
CA GLU A 519 -1.22 33.22 -36.21
C GLU A 519 -2.26 34.25 -36.66
N PHE A 520 -3.29 34.47 -35.83
CA PHE A 520 -4.32 35.50 -36.03
C PHE A 520 -3.85 36.86 -35.48
N ALA A 521 -2.79 37.40 -36.07
CA ALA A 521 -2.11 38.59 -35.57
C ALA A 521 -1.89 39.64 -36.69
N ILE A 522 -2.71 39.65 -37.75
CA ILE A 522 -2.57 40.60 -38.86
C ILE A 522 -3.27 41.90 -38.49
N ASN A 523 -2.55 43.02 -38.53
CA ASN A 523 -3.11 44.34 -38.26
C ASN A 523 -3.98 44.86 -39.42
N ILE A 524 -5.19 45.28 -39.11
CA ILE A 524 -6.11 45.98 -40.03
C ILE A 524 -6.51 47.37 -39.52
N GLY A 525 -6.17 47.70 -38.27
CA GLY A 525 -6.40 49.02 -37.69
C GLY A 525 -5.41 50.06 -38.23
N ASP A 526 -5.91 51.26 -38.52
CA ASP A 526 -5.13 52.42 -38.96
C ASP A 526 -4.69 53.34 -37.80
N ASN A 527 -5.31 53.20 -36.62
CA ASN A 527 -5.16 54.12 -35.50
C ASN A 527 -4.06 53.74 -34.50
N ASN A 528 -3.48 52.55 -34.60
CA ASN A 528 -2.49 52.02 -33.65
C ASN A 528 -1.02 52.26 -34.08
N GLY A 529 -0.80 53.00 -35.18
CA GLY A 529 0.54 53.34 -35.68
C GLY A 529 1.30 52.19 -36.35
N LEU A 530 0.64 51.06 -36.59
CA LEU A 530 1.21 49.85 -37.22
C LEU A 530 0.77 49.75 -38.68
N TYR A 531 1.53 49.03 -39.51
CA TYR A 531 1.24 48.92 -40.95
C TYR A 531 0.06 47.97 -41.20
N ILE A 532 -0.90 48.37 -42.04
CA ILE A 532 -2.04 47.54 -42.42
C ILE A 532 -1.55 46.33 -43.24
N GLY A 533 -1.96 45.13 -42.85
CA GLY A 533 -1.52 43.86 -43.43
C GLY A 533 -0.26 43.27 -42.80
N ALA A 534 0.45 44.00 -41.92
CA ALA A 534 1.58 43.43 -41.20
C ALA A 534 1.12 42.45 -40.12
N CYS A 535 1.70 41.26 -40.11
CA CYS A 535 1.58 40.33 -39.00
C CYS A 535 2.41 40.83 -37.82
N LEU A 536 1.77 41.05 -36.69
CA LEU A 536 2.36 41.58 -35.47
C LEU A 536 3.33 40.59 -34.80
N ASN A 537 3.18 39.29 -35.10
CA ASN A 537 4.03 38.24 -34.55
C ASN A 537 5.33 38.05 -35.36
N CYS A 538 5.26 37.94 -36.69
CA CYS A 538 6.42 37.64 -37.54
C CYS A 538 6.89 38.80 -38.45
N GLY A 539 6.12 39.89 -38.56
CA GLY A 539 6.43 41.04 -39.43
C GLY A 539 6.08 40.84 -40.91
N HIS A 540 5.51 39.69 -41.29
CA HIS A 540 5.12 39.41 -42.68
C HIS A 540 4.00 40.34 -43.16
N ILE A 541 4.07 40.82 -44.40
CA ILE A 541 3.00 41.64 -45.00
C ILE A 541 2.05 40.70 -45.76
N ASN A 542 0.82 40.59 -45.28
CA ASN A 542 -0.24 39.78 -45.85
C ASN A 542 -1.17 40.66 -46.70
N ASP A 543 -1.77 40.08 -47.73
CA ASP A 543 -2.78 40.77 -48.52
C ASP A 543 -4.09 40.89 -47.74
N VAL A 544 -4.55 42.13 -47.53
CA VAL A 544 -5.79 42.46 -46.83
C VAL A 544 -6.74 43.12 -47.83
N GLY A 545 -7.97 42.61 -47.91
CA GLY A 545 -8.98 43.18 -48.79
C GLY A 545 -9.48 44.53 -48.30
N GLU A 546 -9.90 45.40 -49.22
CA GLU A 546 -10.45 46.71 -48.90
C GLU A 546 -11.97 46.76 -49.15
N CYS A 547 -12.67 47.60 -48.39
CA CYS A 547 -14.09 47.82 -48.62
C CYS A 547 -14.29 48.52 -49.98
N THR A 548 -15.00 47.85 -50.89
CA THR A 548 -15.30 48.33 -52.25
C THR A 548 -16.02 49.69 -52.33
N ARG A 549 -16.53 50.22 -51.21
CA ARG A 549 -17.24 51.51 -51.12
C ARG A 549 -16.48 52.60 -50.38
N CYS A 550 -15.84 52.29 -49.25
CA CYS A 550 -15.16 53.29 -48.40
C CYS A 550 -13.65 53.10 -48.29
N GLY A 551 -13.08 52.03 -48.83
CA GLY A 551 -11.64 51.75 -48.80
C GLY A 551 -11.08 51.36 -47.44
N ILE A 552 -11.92 51.11 -46.43
CA ILE A 552 -11.47 50.63 -45.11
C ILE A 552 -11.03 49.16 -45.24
N ALA A 553 -9.91 48.81 -44.61
CA ALA A 553 -9.39 47.44 -44.56
C ALA A 553 -10.40 46.46 -43.94
N MET A 554 -10.54 45.29 -44.54
CA MET A 554 -11.50 44.26 -44.14
C MET A 554 -10.81 43.17 -43.32
N GLY A 555 -11.58 42.47 -42.48
CA GLY A 555 -11.12 41.27 -41.77
C GLY A 555 -10.94 40.03 -42.66
N SER A 556 -10.84 40.20 -43.99
CA SER A 556 -10.76 39.17 -45.03
C SER A 556 -9.65 39.50 -46.03
N SER A 557 -9.13 38.48 -46.73
CA SER A 557 -8.15 38.65 -47.81
C SER A 557 -8.78 39.08 -49.15
N GLU A 558 -10.12 39.13 -49.22
CA GLU A 558 -10.87 39.52 -50.41
C GLU A 558 -11.57 40.88 -50.20
N ASP A 559 -11.68 41.67 -51.27
CA ASP A 559 -12.40 42.94 -51.29
C ASP A 559 -13.91 42.70 -51.11
N GLU A 560 -14.46 43.18 -50.01
CA GLU A 560 -15.88 43.01 -49.67
C GLU A 560 -16.54 44.37 -49.35
N ARG A 561 -17.76 44.38 -48.80
CA ARG A 561 -18.36 45.61 -48.23
C ARG A 561 -18.32 45.50 -46.72
N CYS A 562 -17.87 46.57 -46.05
CA CYS A 562 -17.88 46.62 -44.59
C CYS A 562 -19.32 46.67 -44.04
N ILE A 563 -19.50 46.16 -42.82
CA ILE A 563 -20.79 46.03 -42.14
C ILE A 563 -21.56 47.37 -42.11
N SER A 564 -20.86 48.48 -41.88
CA SER A 564 -21.46 49.82 -41.90
C SER A 564 -21.96 50.23 -43.28
N CYS A 565 -21.22 49.91 -44.35
CA CYS A 565 -21.63 50.18 -45.73
C CYS A 565 -22.74 49.25 -46.23
N GLU A 566 -22.86 48.04 -45.68
CA GLU A 566 -23.97 47.13 -45.91
C GLU A 566 -25.26 47.58 -45.19
N ALA A 567 -25.16 48.03 -43.94
CA ALA A 567 -26.30 48.53 -43.17
C ALA A 567 -26.95 49.77 -43.78
N GLU A 568 -26.17 50.65 -44.43
CA GLU A 568 -26.68 51.80 -45.18
C GLU A 568 -27.49 51.45 -46.44
N LEU A 569 -27.43 50.21 -46.94
CA LEU A 569 -28.26 49.76 -48.08
C LEU A 569 -29.60 49.18 -47.65
N LEU A 570 -29.75 48.86 -46.36
CA LEU A 570 -30.95 48.29 -45.76
C LEU A 570 -31.84 49.35 -45.11
N ASN A 571 -31.34 50.58 -44.96
CA ASN A 571 -32.11 51.81 -44.69
C ASN A 571 -32.32 52.59 -46.01
#